data_AF-A0A377TFG6-F1
#
_entry.id   AF-A0A377TFG6-F1
#
_cell.length_a   1.000
_cell.length_b   1.000
_cell.length_c   1.000
_cell.angle_alpha   90.00
_cell.angle_beta   90.00
_cell.angle_gamma   90.00
#
_symmetry.space_group_name_H-M   'P 1'
#
loop_
_entity.id
_entity.type
_entity.pdbx_description
1 polymer ?
#
loop_
_entity_poly.entity_id
_entity_poly.type
_entity_poly.pdbx_seq_one_letter_code
_entity_poly.pdbx_strand_id
1 'polypeptide(L)'
;MTSTHSELLSSQLTHVANGVAQAMQWIESNRSQSPRLNMEADRLKLKLRRQRHKAENLAISASQNPGLGFMVTRRRGNLTC
;
A
#
# COMPACT_ATOMS: atom_id res chain seq x y z
N MET A 1 22.87 -1.86 -16.09
CA MET A 1 22.77 -2.55 -14.79
C MET A 1 21.92 -1.71 -13.84
N THR A 2 20.60 -1.88 -13.82
CA THR A 2 19.65 -1.13 -12.95
C THR A 2 18.73 -2.05 -12.13
N SER A 3 18.93 -3.37 -12.19
CA SER A 3 18.01 -4.40 -11.65
C SER A 3 17.96 -4.48 -10.11
N THR A 4 18.94 -3.94 -9.39
CA THR A 4 19.04 -4.13 -7.93
C THR A 4 18.12 -3.22 -7.13
N HIS A 5 17.73 -2.04 -7.67
CA HIS A 5 16.97 -1.07 -6.91
C HIS A 5 15.49 -1.47 -6.75
N SER A 6 14.88 -2.02 -7.81
CA SER A 6 13.51 -2.54 -7.76
C SER A 6 13.38 -3.77 -6.86
N GLU A 7 14.38 -4.65 -6.86
CA GLU A 7 14.44 -5.84 -5.99
C GLU A 7 14.67 -5.46 -4.51
N LEU A 8 15.51 -4.47 -4.23
CA LEU A 8 15.69 -3.94 -2.87
C LEU A 8 14.40 -3.30 -2.36
N LEU A 9 13.72 -2.49 -3.19
CA LEU A 9 12.49 -1.82 -2.83
C LEU A 9 11.36 -2.81 -2.54
N SER A 10 11.22 -3.87 -3.35
CA SER A 10 10.21 -4.90 -3.13
C SER A 10 10.46 -5.68 -1.83
N SER A 11 11.72 -5.98 -1.51
CA SER A 11 12.11 -6.61 -0.25
C SER A 11 11.77 -5.71 0.95
N GLN A 12 12.11 -4.42 0.89
CA GLN A 12 11.80 -3.44 1.94
C GLN A 12 10.29 -3.31 2.17
N LEU A 13 9.49 -3.25 1.10
CA LEU A 13 8.02 -3.19 1.20
C LEU A 13 7.45 -4.47 1.82
N THR A 14 8.03 -5.62 1.52
CA THR A 14 7.65 -6.91 2.12
C THR A 14 7.97 -6.94 3.62
N HIS A 15 9.14 -6.45 4.02
CA HIS A 15 9.51 -6.31 5.43
C HIS A 15 8.54 -5.39 6.19
N VAL A 16 8.13 -4.27 5.60
CA VAL A 16 7.12 -3.37 6.19
C VAL A 16 5.77 -4.08 6.33
N ALA A 17 5.32 -4.82 5.31
CA ALA A 17 4.06 -5.56 5.38
C ALA A 17 4.07 -6.63 6.48
N ASN A 18 5.21 -7.30 6.69
CA ASN A 18 5.40 -8.27 7.78
C ASN A 18 5.43 -7.59 9.15
N GLY A 19 6.12 -6.46 9.30
CA GLY A 19 6.13 -5.68 10.54
C GLY A 19 4.73 -5.17 10.91
N VAL A 20 3.94 -4.75 9.92
CA VAL A 20 2.53 -4.37 10.12
C VAL A 20 1.69 -5.56 10.60
N ALA A 21 1.93 -6.78 10.08
CA ALA A 21 1.25 -7.99 10.55
C ALA A 21 1.59 -8.32 12.01
N GLN A 22 2.88 -8.23 12.38
CA GLN A 22 3.34 -8.41 13.76
C GLN A 22 2.73 -7.37 14.70
N ALA A 23 2.67 -6.10 14.28
CA ALA A 23 2.02 -5.04 15.05
C ALA A 23 0.52 -5.31 15.27
N MET A 24 -0.20 -5.80 14.25
CA MET A 24 -1.61 -6.19 14.40
C MET A 24 -1.80 -7.35 15.38
N GLN A 25 -0.89 -8.33 15.37
CA GLN A 25 -0.91 -9.44 16.31
C GLN A 25 -0.62 -8.97 17.74
N TRP A 26 0.36 -8.08 17.92
CA TRP A 26 0.67 -7.47 19.21
C TRP A 26 -0.52 -6.68 19.77
N ILE A 27 -1.23 -5.92 18.93
CA ILE A 27 -2.45 -5.21 19.34
C ILE A 27 -3.52 -6.20 19.80
N GLU A 28 -3.71 -7.32 19.09
CA GLU A 28 -4.72 -8.31 19.49
C GLU A 28 -4.38 -9.03 20.79
N SER A 29 -3.09 -9.31 21.04
CA SER A 29 -2.66 -9.93 22.29
C SER A 29 -2.73 -8.97 23.50
N ASN A 30 -2.56 -7.66 23.28
CA ASN A 30 -2.49 -6.68 24.37
C ASN A 30 -3.79 -5.88 24.59
N ARG A 31 -4.77 -5.94 23.66
CA ARG A 31 -6.05 -5.22 23.80
C ARG A 31 -6.81 -5.58 25.08
N SER A 32 -6.70 -6.82 25.56
CA SER A 32 -7.37 -7.30 26.77
C SER A 32 -6.73 -6.74 28.04
N GLN A 33 -5.46 -6.33 27.98
CA GLN A 33 -4.70 -5.82 29.12
C GLN A 33 -4.92 -4.31 29.35
N SER A 34 -5.47 -3.60 28.35
CA SER A 34 -5.74 -2.16 28.48
C SER A 34 -7.07 -1.78 27.84
N PRO A 35 -8.07 -1.32 28.63
CA PRO A 35 -9.38 -0.94 28.12
C PRO A 35 -9.30 0.25 27.14
N ARG A 36 -8.31 1.13 27.31
CA ARG A 36 -8.07 2.25 26.37
C ARG A 36 -7.51 1.76 25.04
N LEU A 37 -6.61 0.78 25.07
CA LEU A 37 -6.09 0.14 23.86
C LEU A 37 -7.21 -0.63 23.14
N ASN A 38 -8.09 -1.31 23.87
CA ASN A 38 -9.22 -2.04 23.29
C ASN A 38 -10.16 -1.13 22.50
N MET A 39 -10.48 0.07 23.03
CA MET A 39 -11.33 1.05 22.34
C MET A 39 -10.71 1.55 21.03
N GLU A 40 -9.38 1.66 20.96
CA GLU A 40 -8.68 2.14 19.77
C GLU A 40 -8.19 1.02 18.84
N ALA A 41 -8.13 -0.23 19.32
CA ALA A 41 -7.56 -1.38 18.63
C ALA A 41 -8.18 -1.61 17.25
N ASP A 42 -9.52 -1.54 17.15
CA ASP A 42 -10.22 -1.74 15.88
C ASP A 42 -9.90 -0.63 14.87
N ARG A 43 -9.80 0.62 15.34
CA ARG A 43 -9.41 1.76 14.50
C ARG A 43 -7.95 1.65 14.06
N LEU A 44 -7.06 1.22 14.95
CA LEU A 44 -5.63 1.00 14.67
C LEU A 44 -5.44 -0.13 13.67
N LYS A 45 -6.13 -1.26 13.84
CA LYS A 45 -6.14 -2.38 12.89
C LYS A 45 -6.63 -1.96 11.52
N LEU A 46 -7.70 -1.17 11.42
CA LEU A 46 -8.20 -0.67 10.15
C LEU A 46 -7.18 0.24 9.44
N LYS A 47 -6.54 1.14 10.20
CA LYS A 47 -5.47 2.00 9.67
C LYS A 47 -4.27 1.17 9.17
N LEU A 48 -3.83 0.19 9.95
CA LEU A 48 -2.72 -0.70 9.59
C LEU A 48 -3.02 -1.53 8.33
N ARG A 49 -4.23 -2.10 8.22
CA ARG A 49 -4.67 -2.81 7.00
C ARG A 49 -4.65 -1.91 5.76
N ARG A 50 -5.14 -0.67 5.87
CA ARG A 50 -5.10 0.30 4.77
C ARG A 50 -3.68 0.63 4.34
N GLN A 51 -2.77 0.82 5.30
CA GLN A 51 -1.36 1.09 5.01
C GLN A 51 -0.69 -0.11 4.35
N ARG A 52 -1.00 -1.33 4.79
CA ARG A 52 -0.51 -2.55 4.15
C ARG A 52 -0.98 -2.66 2.70
N HIS A 53 -2.27 -2.47 2.42
CA HIS A 53 -2.78 -2.51 1.04
C HIS A 53 -2.15 -1.43 0.15
N LYS A 54 -1.86 -0.23 0.70
CA LYS A 54 -1.12 0.79 -0.03
C LYS A 54 0.30 0.34 -0.35
N ALA A 55 1.01 -0.25 0.61
CA ALA A 55 2.37 -0.76 0.41
C ALA A 55 2.41 -1.91 -0.61
N GLU A 56 1.45 -2.84 -0.55
CA GLU A 56 1.30 -3.93 -1.52
C GLU A 56 1.04 -3.38 -2.93
N ASN A 57 0.11 -2.42 -3.08
CA ASN A 57 -0.16 -1.78 -4.36
C ASN A 57 1.06 -1.02 -4.90
N LEU A 58 1.81 -0.32 -4.05
CA LEU A 58 3.04 0.36 -4.45
C LEU A 58 4.14 -0.63 -4.86
N ALA A 59 4.25 -1.80 -4.21
CA ALA A 59 5.19 -2.85 -4.60
C ALA A 59 4.85 -3.43 -5.99
N ILE A 60 3.56 -3.61 -6.26
CA ILE A 60 3.06 -4.06 -7.56
C ILE A 60 3.33 -2.99 -8.63
N SER A 61 2.98 -1.73 -8.37
CA SER A 61 3.22 -0.63 -9.31
C SER A 61 4.70 -0.34 -9.53
N ALA A 62 5.57 -0.56 -8.53
CA ALA A 62 7.02 -0.39 -8.68
C ALA A 62 7.68 -1.54 -9.45
N SER A 63 7.10 -2.75 -9.43
CA SER A 63 7.55 -3.87 -10.25
C SER A 63 7.01 -3.82 -11.68
N GLN A 64 5.90 -3.10 -11.90
CA GLN A 64 5.46 -2.73 -13.24
C GLN A 64 6.35 -1.60 -13.78
N ASN A 65 7.12 -1.91 -14.83
CA ASN A 65 7.84 -0.93 -15.65
C ASN A 65 6.89 0.28 -15.90
N PRO A 66 7.29 1.54 -15.62
CA PRO A 66 6.43 2.70 -15.83
C PRO A 66 6.15 2.85 -17.32
N GLY A 67 5.16 2.12 -17.81
CA GLY A 67 4.60 2.26 -19.13
C GLY A 67 3.98 3.64 -19.18
N LEU A 68 4.69 4.57 -19.83
CA LEU A 68 4.20 5.87 -20.26
C LEU A 68 2.90 5.66 -21.04
N GLY A 69 1.78 5.61 -20.33
CA GLY A 69 0.44 5.61 -20.89
C GLY A 69 0.15 7.01 -21.39
N PHE A 70 0.59 7.31 -22.61
CA PHE A 70 0.26 8.56 -23.27
C PHE A 70 -1.23 8.54 -23.64
N MET A 71 -2.06 9.17 -22.82
CA MET A 71 -3.47 9.34 -23.12
C MET A 71 -3.64 10.55 -24.06
N VAL A 72 -3.57 10.30 -25.37
CA VAL A 72 -4.03 11.29 -26.35
C VAL A 72 -5.55 11.34 -26.31
N THR A 73 -6.11 12.34 -25.65
CA THR A 73 -7.52 12.66 -25.84
C THR A 73 -7.70 13.20 -27.26
N ARG A 74 -8.21 12.37 -28.17
CA ARG A 74 -8.69 12.86 -29.47
C ARG A 74 -9.96 13.66 -29.23
N ARG A 75 -9.86 14.99 -29.21
CA ARG A 75 -11.03 15.87 -29.32
C ARG A 75 -11.70 15.58 -30.66
N ARG A 76 -12.84 14.89 -30.64
CA ARG A 76 -13.76 14.79 -31.78
C ARG A 76 -14.33 16.18 -32.03
N GLY A 77 -14.18 16.65 -33.27
CA GLY A 77 -14.66 17.94 -33.72
C GLY A 77 -16.18 18.07 -33.64
N ASN A 78 -16.64 19.32 -33.57
CA ASN A 78 -17.99 19.67 -33.93
C ASN A 78 -17.93 20.43 -35.26
N LEU A 79 -18.45 19.77 -36.30
CA LEU A 79 -18.86 20.41 -37.56
C LEU A 79 -20.18 21.14 -37.27
N THR A 80 -20.19 22.45 -37.45
CA THR A 80 -21.43 23.22 -37.62
C THR A 80 -21.23 24.23 -38.74
N CYS A 81 -21.99 24.01 -39.82
CA CYS A 81 -22.38 24.87 -40.95
C CYS A 81 -21.30 25.71 -41.66
#